data_AF-A0A949BK88-F1
#
_entry.id   AF-A0A949BK88-F1
#
_cell.length_a   1.000
_cell.length_b   1.000
_cell.length_c   1.000
_cell.angle_alpha   90.00
_cell.angle_beta   90.00
_cell.angle_gamma   90.00
#
_symmetry.space_group_name_H-M   'P 1'
#
loop_
_entity.id
_entity.type
_entity.pdbx_description
1 polymer ?
#
loop_
_entity_poly.entity_id
_entity_poly.type
_entity_poly.pdbx_seq_one_letter_code
_entity_poly.pdbx_strand_id
1 'polypeptide(L)'
;MPTAISTPRRCTFLHLRGREIITYNKNGNPETIKDAKNHVTTYNYDLLNRLTNVTYEYNEQINYIYDKMGNLKTKKDQNNNIVTYDYDDSYRLKIKTYQDT
;
A
#
# COMPACT_ATOMS: atom_id res chain seq x y z
N MET A 1 21.24 -13.96 19.51
CA MET A 1 19.77 -13.84 19.42
C MET A 1 19.36 -14.26 18.02
N PRO A 2 18.48 -15.25 17.80
CA PRO A 2 18.17 -15.71 16.45
C PRO A 2 17.21 -14.73 15.77
N THR A 3 17.69 -14.14 14.68
CA THR A 3 16.95 -13.26 13.78
C THR A 3 15.87 -14.07 13.07
N ALA A 4 14.59 -13.76 13.31
CA ALA A 4 13.48 -14.46 12.69
C ALA A 4 13.38 -14.12 11.18
N ILE A 5 14.06 -14.92 10.35
CA ILE A 5 13.97 -14.87 8.89
C ILE A 5 12.50 -15.11 8.50
N SER A 6 11.85 -14.04 8.08
CA SER A 6 10.51 -14.04 7.50
C SER A 6 10.58 -14.70 6.13
N THR A 7 10.32 -16.00 6.03
CA THR A 7 10.13 -16.60 4.70
C THR A 7 8.79 -16.12 4.15
N PRO A 8 8.73 -15.36 3.04
CA PRO A 8 7.47 -14.90 2.50
C PRO A 8 6.65 -16.10 2.02
N ARG A 9 5.38 -16.16 2.43
CA ARG A 9 4.44 -17.13 1.84
C ARG A 9 4.16 -16.68 0.42
N ARG A 10 4.72 -17.39 -0.56
CA ARG A 10 4.56 -17.09 -1.99
C ARG A 10 3.38 -17.89 -2.52
N CYS A 11 2.25 -17.23 -2.80
CA CYS A 11 1.15 -17.86 -3.52
C CYS A 11 1.26 -17.45 -4.99
N THR A 12 1.50 -18.43 -5.86
CA THR A 12 1.38 -18.22 -7.31
C THR A 12 -0.08 -18.51 -7.68
N PHE A 13 -0.87 -17.49 -7.96
CA PHE A 13 -2.22 -17.69 -8.47
C PHE A 13 -2.13 -17.76 -10.00
N LEU A 14 -2.47 -18.92 -10.56
CA LEU A 14 -2.60 -19.10 -12.00
C LEU A 14 -4.04 -18.75 -12.39
N HIS A 15 -4.36 -17.47 -12.57
CA HIS A 15 -5.62 -17.09 -13.18
C HIS A 15 -5.49 -17.18 -14.71
N LEU A 16 -6.56 -17.60 -15.38
CA LEU A 16 -6.67 -17.98 -16.81
C LEU A 16 -6.27 -16.90 -17.84
N ARG A 17 -5.56 -15.83 -17.46
CA ARG A 17 -5.11 -14.73 -18.33
C ARG A 17 -3.66 -14.25 -18.11
N GLY A 18 -2.89 -14.86 -17.22
CA GLY A 18 -1.49 -14.47 -16.98
C GLY A 18 -0.98 -14.95 -15.62
N ARG A 19 0.33 -15.10 -15.48
CA ARG A 19 0.95 -15.52 -14.22
C ARG A 19 1.13 -14.30 -13.32
N GLU A 20 0.26 -14.12 -12.34
CA GLU A 20 0.46 -13.15 -11.27
C GLU A 20 1.09 -13.84 -10.05
N ILE A 21 2.14 -13.22 -9.48
CA ILE A 21 2.81 -13.75 -8.29
C ILE A 21 2.57 -12.78 -7.15
N ILE A 22 1.90 -13.26 -6.10
CA ILE A 22 1.68 -12.48 -4.89
C ILE A 22 2.52 -13.08 -3.77
N THR A 23 3.30 -12.25 -3.10
CA THR A 23 3.97 -12.61 -1.85
C THR A 23 3.26 -11.93 -0.69
N TYR A 24 3.28 -12.59 0.46
CA TYR A 24 2.63 -12.08 1.66
C TYR A 24 3.65 -11.95 2.79
N ASN A 25 3.48 -10.90 3.60
CA ASN A 25 4.24 -10.70 4.82
C ASN A 25 3.75 -11.64 5.94
N LYS A 26 4.40 -11.59 7.12
CA LYS A 26 4.03 -12.45 8.27
C LYS A 26 2.60 -12.25 8.76
N ASN A 27 2.05 -11.06 8.53
CA ASN A 27 0.70 -10.69 8.96
C ASN A 27 -0.37 -11.12 7.94
N GLY A 28 0.05 -11.71 6.81
CA GLY A 28 -0.85 -12.17 5.75
C GLY A 28 -1.26 -11.06 4.78
N ASN A 29 -0.63 -9.89 4.84
CA ASN A 29 -0.89 -8.81 3.89
C ASN A 29 0.00 -8.97 2.63
N PRO A 30 -0.49 -8.61 1.44
CA PRO A 30 0.30 -8.65 0.21
C PRO A 30 1.54 -7.76 0.36
N GLU A 31 2.73 -8.31 0.23
CA GLU A 31 4.01 -7.59 0.32
C GLU A 31 4.49 -7.17 -1.08
N THR A 32 4.42 -8.07 -2.05
CA THR A 32 4.66 -7.74 -3.46
C THR A 32 3.67 -8.45 -4.37
N ILE A 33 3.28 -7.77 -5.45
CA ILE A 33 2.48 -8.31 -6.54
C ILE A 33 3.28 -8.14 -7.82
N LYS A 34 3.54 -9.25 -8.50
CA LYS A 34 4.16 -9.28 -9.82
C LYS A 34 3.10 -9.60 -10.86
N ASP A 35 2.82 -8.66 -11.75
CA ASP A 35 1.89 -8.83 -12.86
C ASP A 35 2.47 -9.78 -13.94
N ALA A 36 1.61 -10.27 -14.84
CA ALA A 36 1.96 -11.11 -15.97
C ALA A 36 2.98 -10.48 -16.93
N LYS A 37 3.08 -9.14 -16.94
CA LYS A 37 4.13 -8.37 -17.65
C LYS A 37 5.47 -8.33 -16.90
N ASN A 38 5.60 -9.10 -15.83
CA ASN A 38 6.70 -9.08 -14.87
C ASN A 38 6.84 -7.81 -14.04
N HIS A 39 5.88 -6.88 -14.07
CA HIS A 39 5.95 -5.67 -13.27
C HIS A 39 5.69 -5.94 -11.79
N VAL A 40 6.63 -5.58 -10.91
CA VAL A 40 6.55 -5.71 -9.45
C VAL A 40 6.02 -4.43 -8.80
N THR A 41 4.94 -4.58 -8.03
CA THR A 41 4.43 -3.57 -7.11
C THR A 41 4.70 -4.02 -5.69
N THR A 42 5.31 -3.17 -4.87
CA THR A 42 5.62 -3.42 -3.47
C THR A 42 4.67 -2.64 -2.58
N TYR A 43 4.17 -3.29 -1.53
CA TYR A 43 3.23 -2.72 -0.56
C TYR A 43 3.86 -2.76 0.82
N ASN A 44 3.99 -1.59 1.44
CA ASN A 44 4.55 -1.41 2.77
C ASN A 44 3.43 -1.07 3.76
N TYR A 45 3.52 -1.65 4.96
CA TYR A 45 2.51 -1.50 6.00
C TYR A 45 3.16 -1.02 7.30
N ASP A 46 2.39 -0.32 8.12
CA ASP A 46 2.77 0.00 9.49
C ASP A 46 2.56 -1.18 10.45
N LEU A 47 2.94 -0.98 11.72
CA LEU A 47 2.78 -1.96 12.81
C LEU A 47 1.30 -2.32 13.07
N LEU A 48 0.36 -1.51 12.60
CA LEU A 48 -1.08 -1.72 12.71
C LEU A 48 -1.67 -2.35 11.44
N ASN A 49 -0.83 -2.86 10.53
CA ASN A 49 -1.24 -3.49 9.27
C ASN A 49 -1.96 -2.56 8.28
N ARG A 50 -1.71 -1.25 8.36
CA ARG A 50 -2.27 -0.26 7.42
C ARG A 50 -1.26 0.07 6.35
N LEU A 51 -1.72 0.22 5.10
CA LEU A 51 -0.87 0.45 3.94
C LEU A 51 -0.27 1.86 3.97
N THR A 52 1.04 1.99 4.18
CA THR A 52 1.71 3.31 4.26
C THR A 52 2.36 3.74 2.95
N ASN A 53 2.78 2.79 2.12
CA ASN A 53 3.44 3.09 0.86
C ASN A 53 3.19 1.99 -0.16
N VAL A 54 2.97 2.40 -1.41
CA VAL A 54 2.95 1.53 -2.58
C VAL A 54 4.05 2.01 -3.50
N THR A 55 4.92 1.11 -3.94
CA THR A 55 6.00 1.41 -4.89
C THR A 55 5.82 0.57 -6.14
N TYR A 56 5.74 1.21 -7.31
CA TYR A 56 5.68 0.59 -8.63
C TYR A 56 7.08 0.52 -9.28
N GLU A 57 7.21 -0.22 -10.38
CA GLU A 57 8.52 -0.48 -11.03
C GLU A 57 9.28 0.76 -11.51
N TYR A 58 8.59 1.85 -11.84
CA TYR A 58 9.22 3.07 -12.36
C TYR A 58 9.61 4.06 -11.25
N ASN A 59 9.84 3.58 -10.01
CA ASN A 59 9.99 4.39 -8.80
C ASN A 59 8.80 5.33 -8.51
N GLU A 60 7.70 5.10 -9.21
CA GLU A 60 6.42 5.74 -8.92
C GLU A 60 5.94 5.21 -7.58
N GLN A 61 5.65 6.11 -6.65
CA GLN A 61 5.25 5.74 -5.31
C GLN A 61 4.02 6.52 -4.87
N ILE A 62 3.13 5.82 -4.19
CA ILE A 62 1.98 6.41 -3.52
C ILE A 62 2.22 6.27 -2.02
N ASN A 63 2.18 7.39 -1.31
CA ASN A 63 2.35 7.43 0.14
C ASN A 63 1.02 7.74 0.82
N TYR A 64 0.76 7.04 1.91
CA TYR A 64 -0.44 7.17 2.73
C TYR A 64 -0.03 7.53 4.15
N ILE A 65 -0.57 8.63 4.66
CA ILE A 65 -0.34 9.08 6.03
C ILE A 65 -1.66 8.97 6.77
N TYR A 66 -1.65 8.30 7.92
CA TYR A 66 -2.81 8.14 8.78
C TYR A 66 -2.73 9.08 9.99
N ASP A 67 -3.89 9.48 10.51
CA ASP A 67 -3.98 10.17 11.79
C ASP A 67 -3.82 9.20 12.98
N LYS A 68 -3.81 9.74 14.21
CA LYS A 68 -3.71 8.94 15.44
C LYS A 68 -4.92 8.03 15.67
N MET A 69 -6.07 8.35 15.07
CA MET A 69 -7.31 7.59 15.18
C MET A 69 -7.38 6.47 14.14
N GLY A 70 -6.48 6.51 13.15
CA GLY A 70 -6.34 5.55 12.06
C GLY A 70 -7.09 5.87 10.79
N ASN A 71 -7.60 7.10 10.64
CA ASN A 71 -8.17 7.56 9.39
C ASN A 71 -7.06 8.02 8.44
N LEU A 72 -7.28 7.88 7.13
CA LEU A 72 -6.33 8.31 6.12
C LEU A 72 -6.27 9.83 6.09
N LYS A 73 -5.21 10.46 6.58
CA LYS A 73 -5.07 11.91 6.61
C LYS A 73 -4.66 12.49 5.26
N THR A 74 -3.62 11.92 4.64
CA THR A 74 -3.16 12.35 3.32
C THR A 74 -2.77 11.18 2.43
N LYS A 75 -2.98 11.35 1.14
CA LYS A 75 -2.49 10.48 0.08
C LYS A 75 -1.65 11.32 -0.86
N LYS A 76 -0.39 10.95 -1.07
CA LYS A 76 0.49 11.58 -2.05
C LYS A 76 0.71 10.60 -3.20
N ASP A 77 0.29 10.98 -4.39
CA ASP A 77 0.46 10.18 -5.60
C ASP A 77 1.85 10.40 -6.24
N GLN A 78 2.18 9.59 -7.25
CA GLN A 78 3.47 9.60 -7.94
C GLN A 78 3.80 10.94 -8.61
N ASN A 79 2.78 11.71 -8.98
CA ASN A 79 2.92 13.05 -9.58
C ASN A 79 3.13 14.15 -8.53
N ASN A 80 3.47 13.80 -7.29
CA ASN A 80 3.49 14.71 -6.13
C ASN A 80 2.15 15.36 -5.76
N ASN A 81 1.06 15.02 -6.45
CA ASN A 81 -0.29 15.46 -6.09
C ASN A 81 -0.66 14.97 -4.69
N ILE A 82 -1.06 15.89 -3.82
CA ILE A 82 -1.43 15.58 -2.44
C ILE A 82 -2.94 15.72 -2.31
N VAL A 83 -3.59 14.64 -1.86
CA VAL A 83 -5.00 14.64 -1.49
C VAL A 83 -5.08 14.57 0.02
N THR A 84 -5.74 15.54 0.65
CA THR A 84 -5.99 15.54 2.10
C THR A 84 -7.44 15.18 2.37
N TYR A 85 -7.64 14.36 3.40
CA TYR A 85 -8.96 13.93 3.85
C TYR A 85 -9.14 14.41 5.29
N ASP A 86 -10.17 15.22 5.50
CA ASP A 86 -10.59 15.67 6.82
C ASP A 86 -11.86 14.93 7.22
N TYR A 87 -11.89 14.47 8.45
CA TYR A 87 -13.01 13.71 9.02
C TYR A 87 -13.75 14.57 10.05
N ASP A 88 -15.05 14.32 10.21
CA ASP A 88 -15.83 14.86 11.32
C ASP A 88 -15.62 14.02 12.60
N ASP A 89 -16.12 14.51 13.75
CA ASP A 89 -16.02 13.82 15.05
C ASP A 89 -16.75 12.46 15.08
N SER A 90 -17.58 12.19 14.06
CA SER A 90 -18.26 10.91 13.85
C SER A 90 -17.51 9.99 12.89
N TYR A 91 -16.24 10.28 12.60
CA TYR A 91 -15.36 9.50 11.71
C TYR A 91 -15.84 9.41 10.26
N ARG A 92 -16.67 10.36 9.80
CA ARG A 92 -17.12 10.43 8.41
C ARG A 92 -16.27 11.43 7.65
N LEU A 93 -16.01 11.13 6.38
CA LEU A 93 -15.28 12.03 5.50
C LEU A 93 -16.06 13.35 5.35
N LYS A 94 -15.46 14.45 5.77
CA LYS A 94 -16.03 15.79 5.73
C LYS A 94 -15.55 16.56 4.50
N ILE A 95 -14.25 16.54 4.25
CA ILE A 95 -13.63 17.29 3.16
C ILE A 95 -12.59 16.40 2.49
N LYS A 96 -12.57 16.45 1.16
CA LYS A 96 -11.48 15.92 0.34
C LYS A 96 -10.92 17.07 -0.49
N THR A 97 -9.69 17.47 -0.19
CA THR A 97 -9.00 18.54 -0.93
C THR A 97 -7.93 17.95 -1.84
N TYR A 98 -7.82 18.50 -3.04
CA TYR A 98 -6.75 18.19 -4.00
C TYR A 98 -5.81 19.39 -4.03
N GLN A 99 -4.55 19.19 -3.67
CA GLN A 99 -3.49 20.15 -3.92
C GLN A 99 -2.99 19.86 -5.34
N ASP A 100 -3.41 20.70 -6.29
CA ASP A 100 -2.79 20.80 -7.61
C ASP A 100 -1.56 21.71 -7.45
N THR A 101 -0.42 21.31 -8.01
CA THR A 101 0.87 22.00 -7.80
C THR A 101 1.30 22.74 -9.04
#